data_AF-A0A7W8F9V3-F1
#
_entry.id   AF-A0A7W8F9V3-F1
#
_cell.length_a   1.000
_cell.length_b   1.000
_cell.length_c   1.000
_cell.angle_alpha   90.00
_cell.angle_beta   90.00
_cell.angle_gamma   90.00
#
_symmetry.space_group_name_H-M   'P 1'
#
loop_
_entity.id
_entity.type
_entity.pdbx_description
1 polymer ?
#
loop_
_entity_poly.entity_id
_entity_poly.type
_entity_poly.pdbx_seq_one_letter_code
_entity_poly.pdbx_strand_id
1 'polypeptide(L)'
;MSGARRADRAGCRFARTTREGTYRWPGDLWKRFLGNQGHLFGTEWPRFAGLRPDWAALRTAPFPIVLGAGAVDRGAYSARPSTEIARRIGGPWAEFPGIHMEFLRDPVLFAAALRVPATRMLSREGRVPAEWAGGPAPGAWHAPPHVIE
;
A
#
# COMPACT_ATOMS: atom_id res chain seq x y z
N MET A 1 4.72 18.37 -30.03
CA MET A 1 4.62 18.80 -28.61
C MET A 1 5.50 17.88 -27.77
N SER A 2 6.49 18.40 -27.01
CA SER A 2 7.45 17.54 -26.29
C SER A 2 6.82 16.83 -25.09
N GLY A 3 7.31 15.63 -24.77
CA GLY A 3 6.82 14.77 -23.68
C GLY A 3 6.83 15.43 -22.29
N ALA A 4 7.76 16.34 -22.03
CA ALA A 4 7.87 17.07 -20.77
C ALA A 4 6.62 17.90 -20.42
N ARG A 5 5.99 18.56 -21.42
CA ARG A 5 4.77 19.37 -21.20
C ARG A 5 3.51 18.53 -20.95
N ARG A 6 3.52 17.24 -21.33
CA ARG A 6 2.41 16.31 -21.03
C ARG A 6 2.51 15.75 -19.61
N ALA A 7 3.72 15.39 -19.16
CA ALA A 7 3.96 14.91 -17.79
C ALA A 7 3.57 15.96 -16.74
N ASP A 8 3.91 17.22 -16.97
CA ASP A 8 3.55 18.36 -16.11
C ASP A 8 2.02 18.51 -15.94
N ARG A 9 1.25 18.45 -17.04
CA ARG A 9 -0.22 18.49 -16.99
C ARG A 9 -0.87 17.27 -16.31
N ALA A 10 -0.23 16.11 -16.35
CA ALA A 10 -0.71 14.91 -15.67
C ALA A 10 -0.46 15.01 -14.15
N GLY A 11 0.74 15.46 -13.76
CA GLY A 11 1.09 15.71 -12.36
C GLY A 11 0.23 16.79 -11.70
N CYS A 12 -0.01 17.91 -12.39
CA CYS A 12 -0.93 18.93 -11.89
C CYS A 12 -2.38 18.46 -11.78
N ARG A 13 -2.82 17.47 -12.58
CA ARG A 13 -4.15 16.87 -12.42
C ARG A 13 -4.18 15.90 -11.25
N PHE A 14 -3.17 15.04 -11.13
CA PHE A 14 -3.02 14.12 -10.00
C PHE A 14 -2.98 14.89 -8.68
N ALA A 15 -2.12 15.90 -8.53
CA ALA A 15 -2.02 16.69 -7.30
C ALA A 15 -3.33 17.39 -6.91
N ARG A 16 -4.24 17.65 -7.88
CA ARG A 16 -5.58 18.20 -7.61
C ARG A 16 -6.60 17.13 -7.20
N THR A 17 -6.40 15.87 -7.61
CA THR A 17 -7.29 14.74 -7.28
C THR A 17 -6.84 13.97 -6.05
N THR A 18 -5.55 14.01 -5.73
CA THR A 18 -4.97 13.37 -4.54
C THR A 18 -5.19 14.31 -3.36
N ARG A 19 -6.36 14.20 -2.73
CA ARG A 19 -6.56 14.77 -1.39
C ARG A 19 -5.91 13.81 -0.39
N GLU A 20 -4.90 14.27 0.32
CA GLU A 20 -4.46 13.63 1.56
C GLU A 20 -5.06 14.36 2.75
N GLY A 21 -6.40 14.33 2.83
CA GLY A 21 -7.16 15.06 3.84
C GLY A 21 -6.69 16.51 4.04
N THR A 22 -6.44 16.88 5.29
CA THR A 22 -5.97 18.21 5.75
C THR A 22 -4.46 18.23 6.08
N TYR A 23 -3.73 17.13 5.86
CA TYR A 23 -2.34 17.03 6.29
C TYR A 23 -1.41 17.74 5.31
N ARG A 24 -0.67 18.71 5.82
CA ARG A 24 0.39 19.37 5.05
C ARG A 24 1.68 18.59 5.23
N TRP A 25 2.23 18.11 4.12
CA TRP A 25 3.51 17.42 4.13
C TRP A 25 4.63 18.32 4.68
N PRO A 26 5.63 17.74 5.36
CA PRO A 26 6.87 18.44 5.69
C PRO A 26 7.45 19.16 4.47
N GLY A 27 7.97 20.37 4.65
CA GLY A 27 8.37 21.23 3.54
C GLY A 27 9.46 20.63 2.65
N ASP A 28 10.38 19.87 3.24
CA ASP A 28 11.43 19.12 2.54
C ASP A 28 10.84 17.95 1.72
N LEU A 29 9.85 17.22 2.26
CA LEU A 29 9.14 16.16 1.55
C LEU A 29 8.36 16.75 0.38
N TRP A 30 7.68 17.87 0.60
CA TRP A 30 6.97 18.58 -0.46
C TRP A 30 7.91 19.05 -1.57
N LYS A 31 9.06 19.65 -1.22
CA LYS A 31 10.08 20.06 -2.19
C LYS A 31 10.60 18.89 -3.02
N ARG A 32 10.89 17.75 -2.38
CA ARG A 32 11.34 16.52 -3.07
C ARG A 32 10.27 15.97 -4.00
N PHE A 33 9.02 15.92 -3.55
CA PHE A 33 7.90 15.48 -4.37
C PHE A 33 7.73 16.35 -5.61
N LEU A 34 7.70 17.68 -5.44
CA LEU A 34 7.63 18.63 -6.56
C LEU A 34 8.79 18.44 -7.55
N GLY A 35 10.02 18.28 -7.04
CA GLY A 35 11.21 18.05 -7.86
C GLY A 35 11.15 16.75 -8.69
N ASN A 36 10.47 15.72 -8.18
CA ASN A 36 10.38 14.41 -8.83
C ASN A 36 9.15 14.25 -9.75
N GLN A 37 8.21 15.20 -9.79
CA GLN A 37 6.94 15.00 -10.52
C GLN A 37 7.12 14.69 -12.01
N GLY A 38 8.08 15.34 -12.68
CA GLY A 38 8.35 15.09 -14.09
C GLY A 38 8.75 13.63 -14.35
N HIS A 39 9.59 13.07 -13.46
CA HIS A 39 10.00 11.67 -13.53
C HIS A 39 8.84 10.74 -13.15
N LEU A 40 8.16 11.03 -12.04
CA LEU A 40 7.03 10.24 -11.55
C LEU A 40 5.95 10.11 -12.63
N PHE A 41 5.43 11.21 -13.16
CA PHE A 41 4.32 11.16 -14.12
C PHE A 41 4.74 10.86 -15.57
N GLY A 42 5.98 11.22 -15.94
CA GLY A 42 6.50 10.99 -17.29
C GLY A 42 7.00 9.57 -17.50
N THR A 43 7.56 8.94 -16.45
CA THR A 43 8.30 7.68 -16.56
C THR A 43 7.66 6.55 -15.76
N GLU A 44 7.36 6.77 -14.49
CA GLU A 44 6.95 5.70 -13.56
C GLU A 44 5.45 5.42 -13.62
N TRP A 45 4.64 6.49 -13.67
CA TRP A 45 3.18 6.44 -13.59
C TRP A 45 2.54 5.58 -14.68
N PRO A 46 2.95 5.63 -15.97
CA PRO A 46 2.37 4.74 -16.98
C PRO A 46 2.52 3.26 -16.63
N ARG A 47 3.63 2.88 -15.97
CA ARG A 47 3.82 1.50 -15.51
C ARG A 47 2.96 1.18 -14.30
N PHE A 48 2.87 2.07 -13.32
CA PHE A 48 1.99 1.88 -12.15
C PHE A 48 0.52 1.75 -12.55
N ALA A 49 0.02 2.66 -13.38
CA ALA A 49 -1.37 2.64 -13.86
C ALA A 49 -1.64 1.48 -14.84
N GLY A 50 -0.60 1.02 -15.54
CA GLY A 50 -0.65 -0.14 -16.45
C GLY A 50 -0.59 -1.48 -15.73
N LEU A 51 -0.17 -1.53 -14.46
CA LEU A 51 -0.02 -2.76 -13.70
C LEU A 51 -1.35 -3.55 -13.69
N ARG A 52 -1.25 -4.85 -13.95
CA ARG A 52 -2.35 -5.80 -13.83
C ARG A 52 -1.94 -6.86 -12.82
N PRO A 53 -2.60 -6.91 -11.64
CA PRO A 53 -2.29 -7.94 -10.66
C PRO A 53 -2.53 -9.34 -11.23
N ASP A 54 -1.67 -10.28 -10.87
CA ASP A 54 -1.94 -11.70 -11.08
C ASP A 54 -2.99 -12.16 -10.06
N TRP A 55 -4.24 -12.20 -10.52
CA TRP A 55 -5.37 -12.57 -9.67
C TRP A 55 -5.34 -14.03 -9.21
N ALA A 56 -4.75 -14.92 -10.00
CA ALA A 56 -4.64 -16.32 -9.63
C ALA A 56 -3.63 -16.46 -8.49
N ALA A 57 -2.43 -15.91 -8.66
CA ALA A 57 -1.40 -15.93 -7.63
C ALA A 57 -1.86 -15.26 -6.33
N LEU A 58 -2.58 -14.13 -6.41
CA LEU A 58 -3.09 -13.47 -5.20
C LEU A 58 -4.18 -14.27 -4.48
N ARG A 59 -5.03 -15.01 -5.19
CA ARG A 59 -6.06 -15.87 -4.57
C ARG A 59 -5.47 -17.11 -3.93
N THR A 60 -4.39 -17.65 -4.50
CA THR A 60 -3.72 -18.86 -4.02
C THR A 60 -2.48 -18.56 -3.20
N ALA A 61 -2.30 -17.31 -2.76
CA ALA A 61 -1.11 -16.88 -2.03
C ALA A 61 -0.98 -17.69 -0.74
N PRO A 62 0.21 -18.24 -0.40
CA PRO A 62 0.45 -19.09 0.77
C PRO A 62 0.58 -18.29 2.09
N PHE A 63 0.17 -17.03 2.10
CA PHE A 63 0.14 -16.16 3.28
C PHE A 63 -1.15 -15.31 3.30
N PRO A 64 -1.65 -14.87 4.47
CA PRO A 64 -2.86 -14.05 4.52
C PRO A 64 -2.58 -12.68 3.93
N ILE A 65 -3.51 -12.17 3.11
CA ILE A 65 -3.44 -10.83 2.52
C ILE A 65 -4.55 -9.98 3.14
N VAL A 66 -4.15 -8.91 3.84
CA VAL A 66 -5.06 -7.87 4.32
C VAL A 66 -4.72 -6.59 3.58
N LEU A 67 -5.71 -6.03 2.89
CA LEU A 67 -5.59 -4.72 2.27
C LEU A 67 -6.28 -3.67 3.14
N GLY A 68 -5.89 -2.40 3.00
CA GLY A 68 -6.54 -1.36 3.75
C GLY A 68 -6.24 0.05 3.26
N ALA A 69 -6.90 1.02 3.88
CA ALA A 69 -6.65 2.44 3.68
C ALA A 69 -7.08 3.23 4.92
N GLY A 70 -6.67 4.50 4.98
CA GLY A 70 -7.13 5.43 6.00
C GLY A 70 -8.63 5.73 5.87
N ALA A 71 -9.34 5.83 7.00
CA ALA A 71 -10.77 6.08 7.09
C ALA A 71 -11.21 7.39 6.41
N VAL A 72 -10.34 8.40 6.41
CA VAL A 72 -10.58 9.71 5.80
C VAL A 72 -10.49 9.64 4.27
N ASP A 73 -9.78 8.65 3.75
CA ASP A 73 -9.50 8.47 2.33
C ASP A 73 -10.49 7.51 1.65
N ARG A 74 -11.63 7.21 2.28
CA ARG A 74 -12.68 6.40 1.65
C ARG A 74 -13.05 6.97 0.29
N GLY A 75 -12.93 6.14 -0.74
CA GLY A 75 -13.22 6.53 -2.11
C GLY A 75 -12.17 7.45 -2.77
N ALA A 76 -11.08 7.81 -2.07
CA ALA A 76 -9.94 8.48 -2.67
C ALA A 76 -9.13 7.53 -3.56
N TYR A 77 -8.24 8.11 -4.37
CA TYR A 77 -7.38 7.35 -5.28
C TYR A 77 -6.54 6.29 -4.55
N SER A 78 -6.07 6.58 -3.34
CA SER A 78 -5.28 5.66 -2.52
C SER A 78 -6.08 4.46 -2.00
N ALA A 79 -7.38 4.62 -1.72
CA ALA A 79 -8.22 3.57 -1.16
C ALA A 79 -8.90 2.68 -2.22
N ARG A 80 -9.32 3.27 -3.35
CA ARG A 80 -10.10 2.54 -4.38
C ARG A 80 -9.42 1.25 -4.89
N PRO A 81 -8.12 1.24 -5.24
CA PRO A 81 -7.46 0.03 -5.69
C PRO A 81 -7.44 -1.05 -4.60
N SER A 82 -7.18 -0.69 -3.34
CA SER A 82 -7.08 -1.68 -2.25
C SER A 82 -8.42 -2.36 -1.96
N THR A 83 -9.53 -1.61 -2.01
CA THR A 83 -10.88 -2.19 -1.90
C THR A 83 -11.21 -3.13 -3.06
N GLU A 84 -10.88 -2.74 -4.31
CA GLU A 84 -11.19 -3.58 -5.48
C GLU A 84 -10.33 -4.85 -5.53
N ILE A 85 -9.06 -4.78 -5.15
CA ILE A 85 -8.20 -5.96 -5.07
C ILE A 85 -8.73 -6.91 -4.00
N ALA A 86 -9.08 -6.41 -2.80
CA ALA A 86 -9.63 -7.24 -1.71
C ALA A 86 -10.88 -7.99 -2.18
N ARG A 87 -11.80 -7.28 -2.83
CA ARG A 87 -13.02 -7.85 -3.42
C ARG A 87 -12.73 -8.94 -4.45
N ARG A 88 -11.75 -8.74 -5.35
CA ARG A 88 -11.42 -9.70 -6.43
C ARG A 88 -10.74 -10.97 -5.95
N ILE A 89 -9.98 -10.88 -4.85
CA ILE A 89 -9.29 -12.02 -4.27
C ILE A 89 -10.12 -12.71 -3.17
N GLY A 90 -11.28 -12.14 -2.81
CA GLY A 90 -12.10 -12.63 -1.70
C GLY A 90 -11.47 -12.39 -0.33
N GLY A 91 -10.53 -11.45 -0.23
CA GLY A 91 -9.74 -11.18 0.96
C GLY A 91 -10.35 -10.08 1.84
N PRO A 92 -9.93 -9.99 3.11
CA PRO A 92 -10.38 -8.93 4.02
C PRO A 92 -9.86 -7.56 3.59
N TRP A 93 -10.66 -6.53 3.88
CA TRP A 93 -10.26 -5.12 3.79
C TRP A 93 -10.40 -4.48 5.17
N ALA A 94 -9.32 -3.85 5.63
CA ALA A 94 -9.24 -3.19 6.92
C ALA A 94 -9.19 -1.67 6.75
N GLU A 95 -9.88 -0.98 7.65
CA GLU A 95 -9.79 0.46 7.74
C GLU A 95 -8.81 0.86 8.83
N PHE A 96 -7.91 1.79 8.51
CA PHE A 96 -6.97 2.38 9.45
C PHE A 96 -7.42 3.79 9.83
N PRO A 97 -7.09 4.28 11.03
CA PRO A 97 -7.33 5.68 11.38
C PRO A 97 -6.63 6.62 10.39
N GLY A 98 -7.28 7.75 10.09
CA GLY A 98 -6.64 8.86 9.38
C GLY A 98 -6.53 8.71 7.86
N ILE A 99 -5.40 9.11 7.29
CA ILE A 99 -5.17 9.29 5.84
C ILE A 99 -4.15 8.27 5.27
N HIS A 100 -3.90 8.32 3.96
CA HIS A 100 -2.94 7.47 3.24
C HIS A 100 -1.55 7.48 3.87
N MET A 101 -1.11 8.66 4.33
CA MET A 101 0.20 8.89 4.92
C MET A 101 0.14 8.98 6.45
N GLU A 102 -0.80 8.27 7.11
CA GLU A 102 -0.94 8.32 8.56
C GLU A 102 0.34 7.94 9.30
N PHE A 103 1.13 7.02 8.74
CA PHE A 103 2.44 6.63 9.28
C PHE A 103 3.46 7.79 9.34
N LEU A 104 3.26 8.87 8.56
CA LEU A 104 4.05 10.10 8.69
C LEU A 104 3.40 11.11 9.64
N ARG A 105 2.07 11.18 9.65
CA ARG A 105 1.30 12.17 10.43
C ARG A 105 1.24 11.81 11.91
N ASP A 106 0.86 10.58 12.22
CA ASP A 106 0.74 10.02 13.56
C ASP A 106 1.22 8.56 13.57
N PRO A 107 2.55 8.34 13.63
CA PRO A 107 3.12 7.00 13.56
C PRO A 107 2.69 6.13 14.74
N VAL A 108 2.40 6.72 15.91
CA VAL A 108 1.99 5.97 17.10
C VAL A 108 0.58 5.41 16.92
N LEU A 109 -0.37 6.25 16.46
CA LEU A 109 -1.72 5.81 16.16
C LEU A 109 -1.75 4.76 15.05
N PHE A 110 -1.00 4.99 13.97
CA PHE A 110 -0.89 4.03 12.88
C PHE A 110 -0.31 2.69 13.34
N ALA A 111 0.78 2.71 14.13
CA ALA A 111 1.41 1.49 14.65
C ALA A 111 0.47 0.71 15.59
N ALA A 112 -0.27 1.41 16.46
CA ALA A 112 -1.25 0.79 17.33
C ALA A 112 -2.36 0.09 16.52
N ALA A 113 -2.88 0.75 15.49
CA ALA A 113 -3.89 0.18 14.59
C ALA A 113 -3.36 -1.01 13.78
N LEU A 114 -2.11 -0.95 13.30
CA LEU A 114 -1.46 -2.03 12.54
C LEU A 114 -1.15 -3.26 13.41
N ARG A 115 -0.82 -3.05 14.68
CA ARG A 115 -0.47 -4.15 15.60
C ARG A 115 -1.61 -5.16 15.73
N VAL A 116 -2.87 -4.73 15.72
CA VAL A 116 -4.03 -5.62 15.87
C VAL A 116 -4.14 -6.65 14.73
N PRO A 117 -4.28 -6.26 13.44
CA PRO A 117 -4.33 -7.22 12.34
C PRO A 117 -3.01 -7.99 12.17
N ALA A 118 -1.84 -7.36 12.40
CA ALA A 118 -0.56 -8.05 12.32
C ALA A 118 -0.43 -9.16 13.37
N THR A 119 -0.83 -8.90 14.61
CA THR A 119 -0.85 -9.92 15.67
C THR A 119 -1.82 -11.04 15.31
N ARG A 120 -3.03 -10.76 14.82
CA ARG A 120 -3.98 -11.81 14.39
C ARG A 120 -3.44 -12.68 13.26
N MET A 121 -2.78 -12.05 12.28
CA MET A 121 -2.13 -12.76 11.17
C MET A 121 -1.00 -13.66 11.68
N LEU A 122 -0.20 -13.17 12.64
CA LEU A 122 0.90 -13.93 13.24
C LEU A 122 0.41 -15.06 14.15
N SER A 123 -0.61 -14.80 14.99
CA SER A 123 -1.16 -15.78 15.94
C SER A 123 -2.04 -16.83 15.29
N ARG A 124 -2.43 -16.64 14.01
CA ARG A 124 -3.34 -17.52 13.26
C ARG A 124 -4.74 -17.63 13.89
N GLU A 125 -5.17 -16.61 14.63
CA GLU A 125 -6.50 -16.54 15.21
C GLU A 125 -7.54 -16.14 14.14
N GLY A 126 -8.36 -17.12 13.72
CA GLY A 126 -9.32 -17.05 12.60
C GLY A 126 -9.12 -18.26 11.67
N ARG A 127 -10.19 -18.83 11.07
CA ARG A 127 -10.11 -20.09 10.28
C ARG A 127 -8.98 -20.03 9.24
N VAL A 128 -8.01 -20.94 9.40
CA VAL A 128 -6.90 -21.17 8.46
C VAL A 128 -7.23 -22.41 7.60
N PRO A 129 -7.01 -22.38 6.27
CA PRO A 129 -7.02 -23.59 5.44
C PRO A 129 -6.04 -24.63 5.97
N ALA A 130 -6.44 -25.90 6.03
CA ALA A 130 -5.66 -26.96 6.67
C ALA A 130 -4.24 -27.09 6.09
N GLU A 131 -4.06 -26.75 4.82
CA GLU A 131 -2.75 -26.76 4.15
C GLU A 131 -1.67 -25.90 4.82
N TRP A 132 -2.02 -24.93 5.68
CA TRP A 132 -1.05 -24.04 6.34
C TRP A 132 -0.96 -24.20 7.85
N ALA A 133 -1.78 -25.09 8.43
CA ALA A 133 -1.63 -25.49 9.82
C ALA A 133 -0.27 -26.19 10.06
N GLY A 134 0.33 -26.76 9.01
CA GLY A 134 1.66 -27.40 9.02
C GLY A 134 2.85 -26.50 8.65
N GLY A 135 2.65 -25.18 8.48
CA GLY A 135 3.76 -24.28 8.20
C GLY A 135 4.77 -24.22 9.37
N PRO A 136 6.08 -24.05 9.09
CA PRO A 136 7.14 -24.12 10.09
C PRO A 136 6.82 -23.29 11.34
N ALA A 137 7.23 -23.80 12.51
CA ALA A 137 7.06 -23.11 13.78
C ALA A 137 7.65 -21.69 13.71
N PRO A 138 7.05 -20.69 14.39
CA PRO A 138 7.63 -19.36 14.50
C PRO A 138 9.06 -19.47 15.05
N GLY A 139 10.07 -19.23 14.20
CA GLY A 139 11.49 -19.41 14.52
C GLY A 139 12.28 -20.26 13.52
N ALA A 140 11.63 -21.02 12.64
CA ALA A 140 12.30 -21.79 11.58
C ALA A 140 12.55 -20.98 10.28
N TRP A 141 12.42 -19.64 10.36
CA TRP A 141 12.90 -18.75 9.31
C TRP A 141 14.43 -18.69 9.40
N HIS A 142 15.12 -19.58 8.69
CA HIS A 142 16.54 -19.36 8.42
C HIS A 142 16.64 -18.08 7.58
N ALA A 143 17.18 -17.02 8.17
CA ALA A 143 17.67 -15.90 7.38
C ALA A 143 18.68 -16.48 6.37
N PRO A 144 18.55 -16.21 5.06
CA PRO A 144 19.60 -16.58 4.13
C PRO A 144 20.90 -15.92 4.60
N PRO A 145 22.04 -16.63 4.59
CA PRO A 145 23.31 -16.02 4.97
C PRO A 145 23.52 -14.81 4.07
N HIS A 146 23.72 -13.66 4.69
CA HIS A 146 24.13 -12.44 4.01
C HIS A 146 25.45 -12.75 3.31
N VAL A 147 25.42 -12.92 1.99
CA VAL A 147 26.63 -12.81 1.17
C VAL A 147 26.53 -11.47 0.47
N ILE A 148 27.23 -10.50 1.04
CA ILE A 148 27.72 -9.34 0.32
C ILE A 148 29.23 -9.46 0.42
N GLU A 149 29.86 -9.90 -0.67
CA GLU A 149 31.26 -9.58 -0.97
C GLU A 149 31.35 -8.14 -1.46
#